data_AF-A0A9E3UW63-F1
#
_entry.id   AF-A0A9E3UW63-F1
#
_cell.length_a   1.000
_cell.length_b   1.000
_cell.length_c   1.000
_cell.angle_alpha   90.00
_cell.angle_beta   90.00
_cell.angle_gamma   90.00
#
_symmetry.space_group_name_H-M   'P 1'
#
loop_
_entity.id
_entity.type
_entity.pdbx_description
1 polymer ?
#
loop_
_entity_poly.entity_id
_entity_poly.type
_entity_poly.pdbx_seq_one_letter_code
_entity_poly.pdbx_strand_id
1 'polypeptide(L)' 'MSEDRKERRGFASMSPEKQREIASKGGKAAHAKGTAHRWTVEEAHNAGRKGGQISRGGQGRLLPPATAEEAAN' A
#
# COMPACT_ATOMS: atom_id res chain seq x y z
N MET A 1 3.52 22.19 35.61
CA MET A 1 3.13 20.90 34.99
C MET A 1 4.32 20.40 34.20
N SER A 2 4.89 19.25 34.56
CA SER A 2 5.92 18.61 33.73
C SER A 2 5.24 18.09 32.48
N GLU A 3 5.60 18.61 31.30
CA GLU A 3 5.15 18.04 30.04
C GLU A 3 5.72 16.61 29.94
N ASP A 4 4.86 15.62 30.07
CA ASP A 4 5.13 14.22 29.72
C ASP A 4 5.41 14.16 28.20
N ARG A 5 6.63 14.54 27.81
CA ARG A 5 7.14 14.26 26.47
C ARG A 5 7.10 12.75 26.33
N LYS A 6 6.15 12.26 25.54
CA LYS A 6 6.06 10.85 25.16
C LYS A 6 7.41 10.40 24.60
N GLU A 7 8.21 9.79 25.46
CA GLU A 7 9.49 9.23 25.08
C GLU A 7 9.23 8.18 24.01
N ARG A 8 10.02 8.20 22.94
CA ARG A 8 9.95 7.15 21.92
C ARG A 8 10.33 5.84 22.62
N ARG A 9 9.41 4.89 22.63
CA ARG A 9 9.57 3.55 23.24
C ARG A 9 9.15 2.48 22.24
N GLY A 10 9.64 1.26 22.43
CA GLY A 10 9.28 0.11 21.60
C GLY A 10 9.66 0.29 20.12
N PHE A 11 8.72 0.07 19.20
CA PHE A 11 8.98 0.19 17.76
C PHE A 11 9.44 1.59 17.35
N ALA A 12 8.91 2.63 17.99
CA ALA A 12 9.21 4.03 17.66
C ALA A 12 10.61 4.49 18.09
N SER A 13 11.30 3.74 18.97
CA SER A 13 12.68 4.03 19.36
C SER A 13 13.72 3.27 18.53
N MET A 14 13.30 2.34 17.67
CA MET A 14 14.22 1.57 16.83
C MET A 14 14.64 2.34 15.57
N SER A 15 15.76 1.96 14.97
CA SER A 15 16.17 2.48 13.67
C SER A 15 15.16 2.10 12.57
N PRO A 16 15.00 2.92 11.51
CA PRO A 16 14.08 2.63 10.41
C PRO A 16 14.31 1.27 9.75
N GLU A 17 15.58 0.87 9.62
CA GLU A 17 15.96 -0.43 9.04
C GLU A 17 15.45 -1.59 9.90
N LYS A 18 15.64 -1.50 11.22
CA LYS A 18 15.18 -2.52 12.16
C LYS A 18 13.65 -2.59 12.21
N GLN A 19 12.96 -1.45 12.15
CA GLN A 19 11.49 -1.42 12.04
C GLN A 19 11.01 -2.12 10.77
N ARG A 20 11.64 -1.82 9.62
CA ARG A 20 11.31 -2.43 8.33
C ARG A 20 11.56 -3.94 8.34
N GLU A 21 12.67 -4.39 8.92
CA GLU A 21 12.98 -5.80 9.04
C GLU A 21 11.92 -6.54 9.87
N ILE A 22 11.57 -6.01 11.05
CA ILE A 22 10.57 -6.63 11.92
C ILE A 22 9.19 -6.63 11.25
N ALA A 23 8.79 -5.52 10.61
CA ALA A 23 7.53 -5.45 9.87
C ALA A 23 7.50 -6.47 8.71
N SER A 24 8.60 -6.61 7.96
CA SER A 24 8.73 -7.60 6.89
C SER A 24 8.62 -9.03 7.41
N LYS A 25 9.31 -9.35 8.52
CA LYS A 25 9.24 -10.66 9.18
C LYS A 25 7.83 -10.97 9.66
N GLY A 26 7.13 -10.00 10.27
CA GLY A 26 5.76 -10.14 10.74
C GLY A 26 4.77 -10.47 9.61
N GLY A 27 4.85 -9.74 8.49
CA GLY A 27 3.99 -10.00 7.33
C GLY A 27 4.22 -11.40 6.73
N LYS A 28 5.49 -11.80 6.55
CA LYS A 28 5.85 -13.14 6.06
C LYS A 28 5.34 -14.23 6.99
N ALA A 29 5.49 -14.05 8.30
CA ALA A 29 5.04 -15.00 9.30
C ALA A 29 3.52 -15.16 9.29
N ALA A 30 2.75 -14.08 9.15
CA ALA A 30 1.29 -14.14 9.09
C ALA A 30 0.78 -14.89 7.85
N HIS A 31 1.43 -14.70 6.70
CA HIS A 31 1.13 -15.48 5.50
C HIS A 31 1.52 -16.95 5.65
N ALA A 32 2.70 -17.24 6.20
CA ALA A 32 3.16 -18.60 6.45
C ALA A 32 2.25 -19.36 7.43
N LYS A 33 1.74 -18.68 8.46
CA LYS A 33 0.81 -19.24 9.45
C LYS A 33 -0.63 -19.34 8.95
N GLY A 34 -0.95 -18.79 7.77
CA GLY A 34 -2.31 -18.79 7.22
C GLY A 34 -3.29 -17.87 7.96
N THR A 35 -2.82 -17.00 8.85
CA THR A 35 -3.66 -16.05 9.59
C THR A 35 -3.93 -14.77 8.79
N ALA A 36 -3.11 -14.51 7.76
CA ALA A 36 -3.30 -13.38 6.86
C ALA A 36 -4.36 -13.65 5.80
N HIS A 37 -5.07 -12.60 5.37
CA HIS A 37 -5.98 -12.65 4.23
C HIS A 37 -5.23 -13.09 2.96
N ARG A 38 -5.82 -14.05 2.24
CA ARG A 38 -5.29 -14.50 0.96
C ARG A 38 -6.08 -13.85 -0.15
N TRP A 39 -5.37 -13.05 -0.93
CA TRP A 39 -5.94 -12.37 -2.06
C TRP A 39 -6.02 -13.32 -3.26
N THR A 40 -7.15 -13.29 -3.96
CA THR A 40 -7.18 -13.79 -5.34
C THR A 40 -6.50 -12.78 -6.26
N VAL A 41 -6.08 -13.21 -7.45
CA VAL A 41 -5.45 -12.32 -8.45
C VAL A 41 -6.38 -11.16 -8.81
N GLU A 42 -7.66 -11.44 -9.01
CA GLU A 42 -8.68 -10.44 -9.32
C GLU A 42 -8.86 -9.44 -8.18
N GLU A 43 -8.97 -9.93 -6.94
CA GLU A 43 -9.14 -9.09 -5.76
C GLU A 43 -7.93 -8.16 -5.56
N ALA A 44 -6.71 -8.69 -5.71
CA ALA A 44 -5.48 -7.92 -5.58
C ALA A 44 -5.41 -6.81 -6.63
N HIS A 45 -5.80 -7.11 -7.87
CA HIS A 45 -5.84 -6.14 -8.96
C HIS A 45 -6.86 -5.02 -8.70
N ASN A 46 -8.07 -5.38 -8.24
CA ASN A 46 -9.11 -4.42 -7.93
C ASN A 46 -8.72 -3.50 -6.76
N ALA A 47 -8.12 -4.04 -5.70
CA ALA A 47 -7.62 -3.23 -4.59
C ALA A 47 -6.43 -2.35 -5.00
N GLY A 48 -5.51 -2.86 -5.83
CA GLY A 48 -4.42 -2.07 -6.39
C GLY A 48 -4.91 -0.89 -7.22
N ARG A 49 -5.87 -1.14 -8.12
CA ARG A 49 -6.53 -0.09 -8.92
C ARG A 49 -7.18 0.97 -8.02
N LYS A 50 -7.96 0.54 -7.02
CA LYS A 50 -8.62 1.44 -6.06
C LYS A 50 -7.62 2.26 -5.25
N GLY A 51 -6.54 1.63 -4.78
CA GLY A 51 -5.46 2.31 -4.06
C GLY A 51 -4.76 3.36 -4.92
N GLY A 52 -4.46 3.02 -6.18
CA GLY A 52 -3.86 3.93 -7.15
C GLY A 52 -4.74 5.15 -7.45
N GLN A 53 -6.07 4.95 -7.56
CA GLN A 53 -7.04 6.04 -7.76
C GLN A 53 -7.10 7.01 -6.56
N ILE A 54 -6.93 6.51 -5.33
CA ILE A 54 -7.01 7.30 -4.10
C ILE A 54 -5.68 8.02 -3.81
N SER A 55 -4.55 7.40 -4.14
CA SER A 55 -3.25 8.04 -3.97
C SER A 55 -3.10 9.19 -4.96
N ARG A 56 -2.86 10.41 -4.45
CA ARG A 56 -2.60 11.65 -5.24
C ARG A 56 -1.26 11.63 -6.02
N GLY A 57 -0.82 10.45 -6.46
CA GLY A 57 0.41 10.21 -7.21
C GLY A 57 0.27 9.14 -8.30
N GLY A 58 -0.94 8.68 -8.61
CA GLY A 58 -1.21 7.74 -9.71
C GLY A 58 -1.27 8.42 -11.09
N GLN A 59 -0.28 9.22 -11.46
CA GLN A 59 -0.07 9.65 -12.86
C GLN A 59 0.56 8.50 -13.67
N GLY A 60 -0.17 7.39 -13.77
CA GLY A 60 -0.01 6.42 -14.83
C GLY A 60 -1.08 6.72 -15.85
N ARG A 61 -0.79 7.65 -16.76
CA ARG A 61 -1.54 8.05 -17.96
C ARG A 61 -2.57 7.00 -18.42
N LEU A 62 -3.80 7.08 -17.89
CA LEU A 62 -4.96 6.59 -18.61
C LEU A 62 -5.10 7.58 -19.77
N LEU A 63 -4.58 7.21 -20.94
CA LEU A 63 -4.91 7.89 -22.18
C LEU A 63 -6.45 8.01 -22.20
N PRO A 64 -7.04 9.20 -22.37
CA PRO A 64 -8.46 9.24 -22.71
C PRO A 64 -8.63 8.38 -23.98
N PRO A 65 -9.72 7.60 -24.11
CA PRO A 65 -9.99 6.94 -25.37
C PRO A 65 -9.98 8.04 -26.44
N ALA A 66 -9.02 7.99 -27.35
CA ALA A 66 -9.05 8.83 -28.53
C ALA A 66 -10.40 8.55 -29.20
N THR A 67 -11.22 9.60 -29.21
CA THR A 67 -12.44 9.78 -29.99
C THR A 67 -12.76 8.60 -30.91
N ALA A 68 -13.77 7.82 -30.53
CA ALA A 68 -14.43 6.85 -31.40
C ALA A 68 -15.29 7.54 -32.48
N GLU A 69 -14.80 8.63 -33.08
CA GLU A 69 -15.59 9.51 -33.94
C GLU A 69 -14.72 10.22 -34.99
N GLU A 70 -13.93 9.48 -35.78
CA GLU A 70 -13.33 10.04 -37.00
C GLU A 70 -12.92 8.96 -38.03
N ALA A 71 -13.82 8.02 -38.31
CA ALA A 71 -13.66 7.06 -39.41
C ALA A 71 -14.96 6.90 -40.24
N ALA A 72 -15.68 8.00 -40.45
CA ALA A 72 -16.83 8.07 -41.35
C ALA A 72 -16.94 9.46 -42.01
N ASN A 73 -16.05 9.73 -42.96
CA ASN A 73 -16.32 10.50 -44.18
C ASN A 73 -15.20 10.23 -45.20
#